data_AF-A0A6V7L5F2-F1
#
_entry.id   AF-A0A6V7L5F2-F1
#
_cell.length_a   1.000
_cell.length_b   1.000
_cell.length_c   1.000
_cell.angle_alpha   90.00
_cell.angle_beta   90.00
_cell.angle_gamma   90.00
#
_symmetry.space_group_name_H-M   'P 1'
#
loop_
_entity.id
_entity.type
_entity.pdbx_description
1 polymer ?
#
loop_
_entity_poly.entity_id
_entity_poly.type
_entity_poly.pdbx_seq_one_letter_code
_entity_poly.pdbx_strand_id
1 'polypeptide(L)' 'ESPHVELRLANKIFLADGVEVKPEYQQLAEDIFGSSVEKVDFSKTDDAVETINSWCAQQTNSKIKNVVSS' A
#
# COMPACT_ATOMS: atom_id res chain seq x y z
N GLU A 1 -18.23 1.02 -30.74
CA GLU A 1 -18.12 0.39 -29.41
C GLU A 1 -17.79 1.45 -28.39
N SER A 2 -18.30 1.35 -27.16
CA SER A 2 -17.92 2.24 -26.07
C SER A 2 -16.53 1.86 -25.57
N PRO A 3 -15.65 2.83 -25.21
CA PRO A 3 -14.33 2.50 -24.68
C PRO A 3 -14.46 1.66 -23.41
N HIS A 4 -13.67 0.60 -23.30
CA HIS A 4 -13.53 -0.16 -22.06
C HIS A 4 -12.83 0.70 -21.01
N VAL A 5 -13.53 1.00 -19.92
CA VAL A 5 -13.00 1.73 -18.76
C VAL A 5 -12.78 0.75 -17.62
N GLU A 6 -11.58 0.75 -17.05
CA GLU A 6 -11.23 -0.03 -15.86
C GLU A 6 -10.93 0.93 -14.71
N LEU A 7 -11.65 0.77 -13.59
CA LEU A 7 -11.39 1.47 -12.33
C LEU A 7 -10.92 0.46 -11.29
N ARG A 8 -9.77 0.71 -10.68
CA ARG A 8 -9.22 -0.10 -9.58
C ARG A 8 -9.12 0.75 -8.31
N LEU A 9 -9.52 0.16 -7.20
CA LEU A 9 -9.39 0.73 -5.86
C LEU A 9 -8.69 -0.30 -4.97
N ALA A 10 -7.62 0.12 -4.30
CA ALA A 10 -6.86 -0.71 -3.36
C ALA A 10 -6.29 0.18 -2.26
N ASN A 11 -6.35 -0.28 -1.02
CA ASN A 11 -5.82 0.42 0.15
C ASN A 11 -4.81 -0.47 0.87
N LYS A 12 -3.75 0.14 1.42
CA LYS A 12 -2.76 -0.52 2.26
C LYS A 12 -2.17 0.47 3.25
N ILE A 13 -1.86 -0.01 4.45
CA ILE A 13 -1.12 0.71 5.48
C ILE A 13 0.26 0.07 5.61
N PHE A 14 1.31 0.85 5.36
CA PHE A 14 2.69 0.44 5.63
C PHE A 14 3.08 0.95 7.01
N LEU A 15 3.36 0.01 7.92
CA LEU A 15 3.66 0.31 9.32
C LEU A 15 5.15 0.10 9.59
N ALA A 16 5.76 1.00 10.36
CA ALA A 16 7.16 0.84 10.72
C ALA A 16 7.38 -0.43 11.56
N ASP A 17 8.46 -1.14 11.27
CA ASP A 17 8.89 -2.25 12.12
C ASP A 17 9.09 -1.78 13.57
N GLY A 18 8.60 -2.60 14.51
CA GLY A 18 8.60 -2.27 15.94
C GLY A 18 7.48 -1.33 16.41
N VAL A 19 6.66 -0.79 15.51
CA VAL A 19 5.42 -0.08 15.89
C VAL A 19 4.27 -1.07 15.98
N GLU A 20 3.50 -0.97 17.07
CA GLU A 20 2.26 -1.70 17.24
C GLU A 20 1.07 -0.75 17.11
N VAL A 21 0.12 -1.16 16.29
CA VAL A 21 -1.17 -0.48 16.16
C VAL A 21 -2.18 -1.27 16.97
N LYS A 22 -3.11 -0.56 17.61
CA LYS A 22 -4.19 -1.21 18.36
C LYS A 22 -4.93 -2.20 17.44
N PRO A 23 -5.15 -3.46 17.87
CA PRO A 23 -5.84 -4.45 17.07
C PRO A 23 -7.20 -3.97 16.54
N GLU A 24 -7.93 -3.17 17.32
CA GLU A 24 -9.22 -2.62 16.92
C GLU A 24 -9.11 -1.64 15.74
N TYR A 25 -8.00 -0.89 15.66
CA TYR A 25 -7.77 0.00 14.52
C TYR A 25 -7.37 -0.78 13.27
N GLN A 26 -6.56 -1.83 13.42
CA GLN A 26 -6.23 -2.71 12.30
C GLN A 26 -7.50 -3.38 11.74
N GLN A 27 -8.32 -3.94 12.62
CA GLN A 27 -9.60 -4.55 12.24
C GLN A 27 -10.52 -3.55 11.54
N LEU A 28 -10.63 -2.32 12.05
CA LEU A 28 -11.43 -1.26 11.43
C LEU A 28 -10.93 -0.90 10.03
N ALA A 29 -9.60 -0.82 9.84
CA ALA A 29 -8.99 -0.50 8.56
C ALA A 29 -9.21 -1.61 7.52
N GLU A 30 -9.12 -2.87 7.95
CA GLU A 30 -9.43 -4.04 7.13
C GLU A 30 -10.92 -4.09 6.77
N ASP A 31 -11.82 -3.94 7.74
CA ASP A 31 -13.26 -4.09 7.55
C ASP A 31 -13.89 -2.97 6.71
N ILE A 32 -13.47 -1.72 6.93
CA ILE A 32 -14.08 -0.56 6.25
C ILE A 32 -13.41 -0.26 4.91
N PHE A 33 -12.08 -0.34 4.86
CA PHE A 33 -11.32 0.11 3.69
C PHE A 33 -10.75 -1.05 2.87
N GLY A 34 -10.93 -2.30 3.30
CA GLY A 34 -10.27 -3.46 2.69
C GLY A 34 -8.75 -3.32 2.75
N SER A 35 -8.24 -2.55 3.72
CA SER A 35 -6.83 -2.20 3.77
C SER A 35 -6.03 -3.32 4.41
N SER A 36 -5.03 -3.85 3.71
CA SER A 36 -4.04 -4.73 4.35
C SER A 36 -3.02 -3.89 5.13
N VAL A 37 -2.46 -4.47 6.19
CA VAL A 37 -1.33 -3.88 6.93
C VAL A 37 -0.07 -4.67 6.62
N GLU A 38 1.00 -3.97 6.24
CA GLU A 38 2.31 -4.56 5.99
C GLU A 38 3.36 -3.84 6.84
N LYS A 39 4.17 -4.60 7.56
CA LYS A 39 5.29 -4.02 8.29
C LYS A 39 6.48 -3.82 7.35
N VAL A 40 7.11 -2.65 7.46
CA VAL A 40 8.24 -2.24 6.63
C VAL A 40 9.34 -1.68 7.53
N ASP A 41 10.56 -2.13 7.29
CA ASP A 41 11.76 -1.57 7.91
C ASP A 41 12.17 -0.27 7.20
N PHE A 42 11.66 0.86 7.69
CA PHE A 42 11.99 2.18 7.13
C PHE A 42 13.43 2.62 7.41
N SER A 43 14.23 1.87 8.17
CA SER A 43 15.67 2.14 8.29
C SER A 43 16.44 1.73 7.03
N LYS A 44 15.86 0.84 6.22
CA LYS A 44 16.34 0.45 4.89
C LYS A 44 15.56 1.22 3.81
N THR A 45 15.89 2.51 3.66
CA THR A 45 15.12 3.44 2.83
C THR A 45 14.86 2.92 1.41
N ASP A 46 15.89 2.40 0.74
CA ASP A 46 15.74 1.94 -0.66
C ASP A 46 14.81 0.73 -0.76
N ASP A 47 14.93 -0.25 0.15
CA ASP A 47 14.06 -1.42 0.22
C ASP A 47 12.60 -1.02 0.52
N ALA A 48 12.40 -0.06 1.42
CA ALA A 48 11.08 0.47 1.77
C ALA A 48 10.42 1.19 0.59
N VAL A 49 11.18 2.04 -0.11
CA VAL A 49 10.73 2.73 -1.33
C VAL A 49 10.37 1.70 -2.41
N GLU A 50 11.21 0.69 -2.63
CA GLU A 50 10.93 -0.39 -3.60
C GLU A 50 9.65 -1.15 -3.25
N THR A 51 9.46 -1.51 -1.97
CA THR A 51 8.28 -2.24 -1.49
C THR A 51 6.99 -1.46 -1.77
N ILE A 52 6.95 -0.18 -1.36
CA ILE A 52 5.76 0.68 -1.51
C ILE A 52 5.45 0.91 -2.99
N ASN A 53 6.46 1.32 -3.76
CA ASN A 53 6.29 1.66 -5.17
C ASN A 53 5.91 0.43 -6.02
N SER A 54 6.49 -0.74 -5.74
CA SER A 54 6.14 -1.99 -6.41
C SER A 54 4.70 -2.41 -6.15
N TRP A 55 4.22 -2.29 -4.91
CA TRP A 55 2.83 -2.56 -4.58
C TRP A 55 1.88 -1.62 -5.32
N CYS A 56 2.16 -0.30 -5.32
CA CYS A 56 1.36 0.67 -6.07
C CYS A 56 1.37 0.40 -7.59
N ALA A 57 2.51 0.03 -8.16
CA ALA A 57 2.60 -0.35 -9.56
C ALA A 57 1.72 -1.57 -9.86
N GLN A 58 1.79 -2.62 -9.03
CA GLN A 58 0.97 -3.82 -9.21
C GLN A 58 -0.53 -3.50 -9.17
N GLN A 59 -0.98 -2.71 -8.19
CA GLN A 59 -2.41 -2.38 -8.05
C GLN A 59 -2.93 -1.50 -9.20
N THR A 60 -2.04 -0.77 -9.88
CA THR A 60 -2.42 0.24 -10.88
C THR A 60 -2.09 -0.17 -12.32
N ASN A 61 -1.81 -1.45 -12.57
CA ASN A 61 -1.34 -1.94 -13.88
C ASN A 61 -0.11 -1.15 -14.36
N SER A 62 0.85 -0.95 -13.46
CA SER A 62 2.11 -0.23 -13.66
C SER A 62 1.95 1.23 -14.12
N LYS A 63 0.78 1.84 -13.90
CA LYS A 63 0.54 3.24 -14.26
C LYS A 63 1.11 4.22 -13.23
N ILE A 64 1.16 3.82 -11.97
CA ILE A 64 1.73 4.60 -10.87
C ILE A 64 2.92 3.81 -10.33
N LYS A 65 4.14 4.30 -10.60
CA LYS A 65 5.38 3.59 -10.26
C LYS A 65 6.21 4.26 -9.17
N ASN A 66 6.02 5.56 -8.94
CA ASN A 66 6.83 6.35 -8.01
C ASN A 66 5.89 7.21 -7.17
N VAL A 67 5.37 6.62 -6.09
CA VAL A 67 4.50 7.30 -5.11
C VAL A 67 5.35 7.99 -4.05
N VAL A 68 6.43 7.33 -3.63
CA VAL A 68 7.37 7.83 -2.63
C VAL A 68 8.80 7.83 -3.19
N SER A 69 9.66 8.64 -2.59
CA SER A 69 11.11 8.70 -2.85
C SER A 69 11.89 8.47 -1.56
N SER A 70 13.19 8.18 -1.70
CA SER A 70 14.13 8.15 -0.59
C SER A 70 14.43 9.53 -0.02
#